data_AF-A0A812VM92-F1
#
_entry.id   AF-A0A812VM92-F1
#
_cell.length_a   1.000
_cell.length_b   1.000
_cell.length_c   1.000
_cell.angle_alpha   90.00
_cell.angle_beta   90.00
_cell.angle_gamma   90.00
#
_symmetry.space_group_name_H-M   'P 1'
#
loop_
_entity.id
_entity.type
_entity.pdbx_description
1 polymer ?
#
loop_
_entity_poly.entity_id
_entity_poly.type
_entity_poly.pdbx_seq_one_letter_code
_entity_poly.pdbx_strand_id
1 'polypeptide(L)'
;MEQEVVFCRGLTDSLKRSMPKHRWTSDDISHDSHGYDIDRLARELFLLHDLDGDGLLGEDELVQINLTIAVLHHGDNADLVHVEDSYRAMFREQFSPEGHDAIRFGCFRGYLLDLLRNIDPDVKAQKMILEQFITEAAVAREVRFQELQASREAGVTFLC
;
A
#
# COMPACT_ATOMS: atom_id res chain seq x y z
N MET A 1 -21.50 -2.51 -14.61
CA MET A 1 -20.56 -1.59 -13.93
C MET A 1 -20.32 -2.15 -12.53
N GLU A 2 -19.70 -3.33 -12.43
CA GLU A 2 -19.59 -4.10 -11.18
C GLU A 2 -18.20 -4.79 -11.10
N GLN A 3 -17.12 -4.07 -11.41
CA GLN A 3 -15.75 -4.61 -11.31
C GLN A 3 -14.75 -3.66 -10.63
N GLU A 4 -15.20 -2.51 -10.15
CA GLU A 4 -14.36 -1.69 -9.27
C GLU A 4 -14.25 -2.39 -7.91
N VAL A 5 -13.04 -2.43 -7.34
CA VAL A 5 -12.73 -2.92 -5.99
C VAL A 5 -12.44 -4.44 -5.82
N VAL A 6 -11.86 -5.11 -6.82
CA VAL A 6 -11.31 -6.48 -6.64
C VAL A 6 -10.06 -6.47 -5.73
N PHE A 7 -9.24 -5.43 -5.80
CA PHE A 7 -7.97 -5.38 -5.05
C PHE A 7 -8.17 -5.15 -3.54
N CYS A 8 -9.08 -4.25 -3.13
CA CYS A 8 -9.43 -4.12 -1.70
C CYS A 8 -10.28 -5.31 -1.20
N ARG A 9 -10.97 -6.08 -2.07
CA ARG A 9 -11.62 -7.33 -1.65
C ARG A 9 -10.65 -8.50 -1.49
N GLY A 10 -9.64 -8.64 -2.35
CA GLY A 10 -8.62 -9.70 -2.22
C GLY A 10 -7.79 -9.56 -0.95
N LEU A 11 -7.34 -8.34 -0.65
CA LEU A 11 -6.69 -8.03 0.62
C LEU A 11 -7.67 -8.15 1.79
N THR A 12 -8.88 -7.57 1.72
CA THR A 12 -9.82 -7.67 2.86
C THR A 12 -10.30 -9.10 3.11
N ASP A 13 -10.38 -9.99 2.13
CA ASP A 13 -10.81 -11.38 2.34
C ASP A 13 -9.70 -12.26 2.93
N SER A 14 -8.43 -12.02 2.60
CA SER A 14 -7.28 -12.65 3.27
C SER A 14 -7.07 -12.08 4.69
N LEU A 15 -7.21 -10.77 4.86
CA LEU A 15 -7.19 -10.09 6.17
C LEU A 15 -8.33 -10.58 7.08
N LYS A 16 -9.58 -10.63 6.59
CA LYS A 16 -10.75 -11.10 7.36
C LYS A 16 -10.65 -12.57 7.76
N ARG A 17 -9.96 -13.42 6.98
CA ARG A 17 -9.73 -14.84 7.32
C ARG A 17 -8.65 -15.03 8.39
N SER A 18 -7.69 -14.12 8.46
CA SER A 18 -6.55 -14.18 9.40
C SER A 18 -6.83 -13.49 10.75
N MET A 19 -7.81 -12.60 10.83
CA MET A 19 -8.10 -11.86 12.07
C MET A 19 -8.87 -12.70 13.11
N PRO A 20 -8.40 -12.76 14.37
CA PRO A 20 -9.11 -13.45 15.45
C PRO A 20 -10.46 -12.79 15.74
N LYS A 21 -11.53 -13.59 15.71
CA LYS A 21 -12.90 -13.20 16.08
C LYS A 21 -13.03 -12.97 17.59
N HIS A 22 -12.35 -11.97 18.15
CA HIS A 22 -12.55 -11.62 19.54
C HIS A 22 -13.36 -10.33 19.63
N ARG A 23 -14.52 -10.44 20.28
CA ARG A 23 -15.41 -9.32 20.65
C ARG A 23 -14.69 -8.49 21.72
N TRP A 24 -14.30 -7.26 21.42
CA TRP A 24 -13.74 -6.33 22.39
C TRP A 24 -14.73 -5.19 22.66
N THR A 25 -14.92 -4.91 23.95
CA THR A 25 -15.87 -3.94 24.49
C THR A 25 -15.31 -2.51 24.49
N SER A 26 -16.22 -1.54 24.37
CA SER A 26 -16.05 -0.12 24.02
C SER A 26 -15.38 0.80 25.05
N ASP A 27 -14.66 0.30 26.04
CA ASP A 27 -14.15 1.14 27.13
C ASP A 27 -12.64 1.34 27.02
N ASP A 28 -12.23 2.35 26.24
CA ASP A 28 -11.02 3.15 26.47
C ASP A 28 -10.95 4.29 25.45
N ILE A 29 -11.80 5.32 25.64
CA ILE A 29 -11.74 6.56 24.86
C ILE A 29 -11.28 7.68 25.78
N SER A 30 -10.03 8.11 25.63
CA SER A 30 -9.70 9.52 25.80
C SER A 30 -8.51 9.97 24.96
N HIS A 31 -8.75 11.08 24.27
CA HIS A 31 -7.81 12.06 23.73
C HIS A 31 -7.19 11.84 22.34
N ASP A 32 -7.08 12.98 21.66
CA ASP A 32 -6.78 13.30 20.26
C ASP A 32 -5.47 12.72 19.67
N SER A 33 -4.81 11.77 20.34
CA SER A 33 -3.57 11.16 19.87
C SER A 33 -3.77 10.23 18.66
N HIS A 34 -5.01 9.79 18.43
CA HIS A 34 -5.31 8.77 17.43
C HIS A 34 -5.15 9.27 15.98
N GLY A 35 -5.47 10.54 15.73
CA GLY A 35 -5.27 11.17 14.41
C GLY A 35 -3.79 11.38 14.08
N TYR A 36 -2.98 11.76 15.09
CA TYR A 36 -1.52 11.90 14.94
C TYR A 36 -0.84 10.57 14.61
N ASP A 37 -1.31 9.47 15.18
CA ASP A 37 -0.76 8.14 14.89
C ASP A 37 -1.05 7.70 13.45
N ILE A 38 -2.28 7.91 12.96
CA ILE A 38 -2.66 7.56 11.59
C ILE A 38 -1.84 8.38 10.58
N ASP A 39 -1.68 9.68 10.79
CA ASP A 39 -0.90 10.53 9.88
C ASP A 39 0.58 10.17 9.85
N ARG A 40 1.13 9.79 11.00
CA ARG A 40 2.51 9.28 11.10
C ARG A 40 2.67 7.98 10.33
N LEU A 41 1.77 7.02 10.55
CA LEU A 41 1.77 5.73 9.86
C LEU A 41 1.54 5.90 8.35
N ALA A 42 0.66 6.80 7.93
CA ALA A 42 0.41 7.10 6.52
C ALA A 42 1.67 7.66 5.84
N ARG A 43 2.41 8.52 6.54
CA ARG A 43 3.69 9.04 6.04
C ARG A 43 4.75 7.96 5.96
N GLU A 44 4.82 7.07 6.94
CA GLU A 44 5.72 5.93 6.93
C GLU A 44 5.43 5.02 5.73
N LEU A 45 4.15 4.71 5.47
CA LEU A 45 3.75 3.94 4.29
C LEU A 45 4.12 4.65 2.97
N PHE A 46 3.93 5.96 2.89
CA PHE A 46 4.33 6.75 1.72
C PHE A 46 5.83 6.64 1.44
N LEU A 47 6.66 6.83 2.47
CA LEU A 47 8.12 6.75 2.35
C LEU A 47 8.64 5.34 2.02
N LEU A 48 7.86 4.31 2.32
CA LEU A 48 8.18 2.94 1.90
C LEU A 48 7.91 2.72 0.40
N HIS A 49 6.95 3.46 -0.16
CA HIS A 49 6.66 3.41 -1.59
C HIS A 49 7.58 4.32 -2.41
N ASP A 50 8.04 5.43 -1.84
CA ASP A 50 9.06 6.32 -2.43
C ASP A 50 10.41 5.56 -2.53
N LEU A 51 10.66 4.97 -3.70
CA LEU A 51 11.77 4.07 -3.96
C LEU A 51 13.05 4.83 -4.26
N ASP A 52 12.95 5.98 -4.92
CA ASP A 52 14.11 6.82 -5.27
C ASP A 52 14.42 7.91 -4.24
N GLY A 53 13.49 8.20 -3.33
CA GLY A 53 13.66 9.13 -2.23
C GLY A 53 13.49 10.60 -2.62
N ASP A 54 12.81 10.90 -3.73
CA ASP A 54 12.58 12.26 -4.19
C ASP A 54 11.44 13.00 -3.45
N GLY A 55 10.70 12.28 -2.59
CA GLY A 55 9.60 12.80 -1.80
C GLY A 55 8.27 12.92 -2.57
N LEU A 56 8.21 12.36 -3.77
CA LEU A 56 7.02 12.12 -4.56
C LEU A 56 6.74 10.61 -4.61
N LEU A 57 5.57 10.25 -5.12
CA LEU A 57 5.22 8.86 -5.38
C LEU A 57 4.76 8.73 -6.83
N GLY A 58 5.56 8.03 -7.62
CA GLY A 58 5.29 7.75 -9.02
C GLY A 58 4.38 6.53 -9.25
N GLU A 59 3.79 6.45 -10.43
CA GLU A 59 2.99 5.29 -10.86
C GLU A 59 3.80 3.98 -10.77
N ASP A 60 5.02 4.00 -11.32
CA ASP A 60 5.85 2.80 -11.39
C ASP A 60 6.34 2.34 -10.01
N GLU A 61 6.59 3.27 -9.08
CA GLU A 61 6.98 2.93 -7.72
C GLU A 61 5.85 2.21 -6.97
N LEU A 62 4.63 2.74 -7.11
CA LEU A 62 3.43 2.15 -6.55
C LEU A 62 3.18 0.76 -7.14
N VAL A 63 3.30 0.61 -8.46
CA VAL A 63 3.16 -0.68 -9.15
C VAL A 63 4.21 -1.68 -8.68
N GLN A 64 5.48 -1.28 -8.63
CA GLN A 64 6.60 -2.18 -8.28
C GLN A 64 6.47 -2.74 -6.87
N ILE A 65 6.20 -1.90 -5.86
CA ILE A 65 6.01 -2.36 -4.48
C ILE A 65 4.86 -3.36 -4.41
N ASN A 66 3.75 -3.08 -5.09
CA ASN A 66 2.58 -3.95 -5.01
C ASN A 66 2.72 -5.25 -5.80
N LEU A 67 3.48 -5.26 -6.90
CA LEU A 67 3.87 -6.48 -7.58
C LEU A 67 4.73 -7.36 -6.65
N THR A 68 5.70 -6.79 -5.95
CA THR A 68 6.51 -7.54 -4.98
C THR A 68 5.66 -8.08 -3.84
N ILE A 69 4.73 -7.31 -3.29
CA ILE A 69 3.77 -7.79 -2.29
C ILE A 69 2.98 -8.99 -2.85
N ALA A 70 2.46 -8.90 -4.08
CA ALA A 70 1.72 -10.00 -4.70
C ALA A 70 2.57 -11.28 -4.85
N VAL A 71 3.83 -11.15 -5.29
CA VAL A 71 4.79 -12.27 -5.34
C VAL A 71 5.03 -12.85 -3.94
N LEU A 72 5.21 -12.01 -2.92
CA LEU A 72 5.44 -12.48 -1.54
C LEU A 72 4.25 -13.27 -0.98
N HIS A 73 3.02 -12.92 -1.38
CA HIS A 73 1.82 -13.62 -0.92
C HIS A 73 1.48 -14.89 -1.73
N HIS A 74 1.72 -14.87 -3.04
CA HIS A 74 1.20 -15.91 -3.95
C HIS A 74 2.30 -16.71 -4.67
N GLY A 75 3.56 -16.31 -4.52
CA GLY A 75 4.70 -16.89 -5.24
C GLY A 75 4.46 -16.85 -6.75
N ASP A 76 4.81 -17.95 -7.42
CA ASP A 76 4.66 -18.13 -8.86
C ASP A 76 3.20 -18.06 -9.36
N ASN A 77 2.21 -18.10 -8.47
CA ASN A 77 0.79 -18.00 -8.82
C ASN A 77 0.26 -16.57 -8.78
N ALA A 78 1.10 -15.57 -8.51
CA ALA A 78 0.69 -14.18 -8.54
C ALA A 78 0.29 -13.77 -9.97
N ASP A 79 -0.91 -13.21 -10.12
CA ASP A 79 -1.34 -12.61 -11.39
C ASP A 79 -0.75 -11.20 -11.52
N LEU A 80 0.52 -11.16 -11.92
CA LEU A 80 1.29 -9.91 -12.01
C LEU A 80 0.70 -8.94 -13.03
N VAL A 81 0.14 -9.45 -14.12
CA VAL A 81 -0.49 -8.60 -15.15
C VAL A 81 -1.71 -7.91 -14.55
N HIS A 82 -2.58 -8.66 -13.86
CA HIS A 82 -3.75 -8.08 -13.22
C HIS A 82 -3.37 -7.05 -12.13
N VAL A 83 -2.36 -7.36 -11.33
CA VAL A 83 -1.87 -6.44 -10.28
C VAL A 83 -1.32 -5.16 -10.89
N GLU A 84 -0.47 -5.26 -11.93
CA GLU A 84 0.07 -4.10 -12.64
C GLU A 84 -1.05 -3.24 -13.22
N ASP A 85 -1.95 -3.82 -14.00
CA ASP A 85 -3.05 -3.10 -14.64
C ASP A 85 -3.95 -2.40 -13.61
N SER A 86 -4.24 -3.08 -12.50
CA SER A 86 -5.08 -2.54 -11.42
C SER A 86 -4.44 -1.33 -10.75
N TYR A 87 -3.13 -1.39 -10.48
CA TYR A 87 -2.42 -0.32 -9.80
C TYR A 87 -2.15 0.88 -10.70
N ARG A 88 -1.87 0.65 -11.99
CA ARG A 88 -1.79 1.73 -12.98
C ARG A 88 -3.14 2.44 -13.13
N ALA A 89 -4.23 1.69 -13.26
CA ALA A 89 -5.57 2.26 -13.36
C ALA A 89 -5.92 3.06 -12.10
N MET A 90 -5.72 2.49 -10.91
CA MET A 90 -5.95 3.18 -9.65
C MET A 90 -5.12 4.46 -9.53
N PHE A 91 -3.84 4.46 -9.93
CA PHE A 91 -3.02 5.66 -9.88
C PHE A 91 -3.59 6.78 -10.76
N ARG A 92 -3.90 6.46 -12.02
CA ARG A 92 -4.42 7.45 -12.98
C ARG A 92 -5.81 7.94 -12.61
N GLU A 93 -6.67 7.09 -12.08
CA GLU A 93 -8.05 7.44 -11.78
C GLU A 93 -8.21 8.14 -10.43
N GLN A 94 -7.45 7.73 -9.40
CA GLN A 94 -7.64 8.18 -8.01
C GLN A 94 -6.60 9.19 -7.56
N PHE A 95 -5.35 9.03 -7.98
CA PHE A 95 -4.25 9.90 -7.56
C PHE A 95 -3.97 11.02 -8.54
N SER A 96 -4.10 10.74 -9.83
CA SER A 96 -3.66 11.65 -10.88
C SER A 96 -4.63 11.74 -12.08
N PRO A 97 -5.88 12.16 -11.84
CA PRO A 97 -6.87 12.32 -12.91
C PRO A 97 -6.47 13.38 -13.95
N GLU A 98 -5.57 14.28 -13.57
CA GLU A 98 -5.02 15.36 -14.40
C GLU A 98 -3.80 14.91 -15.22
N GLY A 99 -3.32 13.67 -15.04
CA GLY A 99 -2.21 13.09 -15.80
C GLY A 99 -0.82 13.47 -15.32
N HIS A 100 -0.65 13.75 -14.03
CA HIS A 100 0.67 13.86 -13.40
C HIS A 100 1.31 12.48 -13.17
N ASP A 101 2.59 12.34 -13.50
CA ASP A 101 3.29 11.05 -13.35
C ASP A 101 3.68 10.72 -11.90
N ALA A 102 3.61 11.70 -11.00
CA ALA A 102 3.93 11.55 -9.58
C ALA A 102 3.06 12.44 -8.69
N ILE A 103 2.81 11.99 -7.45
CA ILE A 103 1.95 12.70 -6.48
C ILE A 103 2.68 13.02 -5.18
N ARG A 104 2.18 14.05 -4.47
CA ARG A 104 2.67 14.43 -3.14
C ARG A 104 1.94 13.66 -2.05
N PHE A 105 2.59 13.55 -0.88
CA PHE A 105 2.00 12.95 0.34
C PHE A 105 0.57 13.39 0.65
N GLY A 106 0.22 14.67 0.43
CA GLY A 106 -1.14 15.17 0.69
C GLY A 106 -2.23 14.47 -0.12
N CYS A 107 -1.97 14.14 -1.38
CA CYS A 107 -2.88 13.39 -2.24
C CYS A 107 -2.99 11.94 -1.77
N PHE A 108 -1.85 11.28 -1.55
CA PHE A 108 -1.77 9.92 -1.02
C PHE A 108 -2.54 9.77 0.30
N ARG A 109 -2.30 10.68 1.24
CA ARG A 109 -2.96 10.71 2.55
C ARG A 109 -4.47 10.84 2.43
N GLY A 110 -4.97 11.71 1.56
CA GLY A 110 -6.41 11.90 1.36
C GLY A 110 -7.10 10.60 0.96
N TYR A 111 -6.60 9.98 -0.11
CA TYR A 111 -7.09 8.68 -0.58
C TYR A 111 -6.98 7.58 0.49
N LEU A 112 -5.83 7.47 1.16
CA LEU A 112 -5.60 6.41 2.16
C LEU A 112 -6.59 6.53 3.32
N LEU A 113 -6.88 7.74 3.79
CA LEU A 113 -7.88 7.96 4.84
C LEU A 113 -9.30 7.63 4.37
N ASP A 114 -9.64 7.93 3.12
CA ASP A 114 -10.93 7.54 2.52
C ASP A 114 -11.04 6.01 2.43
N LEU A 115 -9.98 5.34 1.95
CA LEU A 115 -9.90 3.89 1.88
C LEU A 115 -10.06 3.25 3.26
N LEU A 116 -9.31 3.71 4.27
CA LEU A 116 -9.37 3.18 5.63
C LEU A 116 -10.77 3.31 6.23
N ARG A 117 -11.42 4.47 6.06
CA ARG A 117 -12.81 4.70 6.51
C ARG A 117 -13.82 3.79 5.82
N ASN A 118 -13.60 3.49 4.54
CA ASN A 118 -14.45 2.59 3.76
C ASN A 118 -14.25 1.11 4.13
N ILE A 119 -13.05 0.72 4.57
CA ILE A 119 -12.77 -0.63 5.04
C ILE A 119 -13.36 -0.87 6.43
N ASP A 120 -13.06 0.02 7.39
CA ASP A 120 -13.58 -0.05 8.76
C ASP A 120 -13.62 1.35 9.39
N PRO A 121 -14.78 1.83 9.89
CA PRO A 121 -14.86 3.14 10.55
C PRO A 121 -14.16 3.18 11.92
N ASP A 122 -13.83 2.05 12.53
CA ASP A 122 -13.13 1.99 13.82
C ASP A 122 -11.66 2.40 13.68
N VAL A 123 -11.27 3.45 14.41
CA VAL A 123 -9.92 4.05 14.30
C VAL A 123 -8.82 3.07 14.74
N LYS A 124 -9.10 2.17 15.68
CA LYS A 124 -8.13 1.16 16.10
C LYS A 124 -7.94 0.11 15.02
N ALA A 125 -9.01 -0.36 14.39
CA ALA A 125 -8.93 -1.23 13.21
C ALA A 125 -8.16 -0.57 12.07
N GLN A 126 -8.41 0.72 11.79
CA GLN A 126 -7.66 1.48 10.78
C GLN A 126 -6.15 1.52 11.06
N LYS A 127 -5.75 1.77 12.32
CA LYS A 127 -4.33 1.74 12.71
C LYS A 127 -3.73 0.36 12.45
N MET A 128 -4.41 -0.71 12.85
CA MET A 128 -3.92 -2.08 12.65
C MET A 128 -3.78 -2.44 11.16
N ILE A 129 -4.74 -2.03 10.33
CA ILE A 129 -4.68 -2.20 8.88
C ILE A 129 -3.46 -1.47 8.31
N LEU A 130 -3.22 -0.24 8.76
CA LEU A 130 -2.13 0.58 8.28
C LEU A 130 -0.75 0.07 8.74
N GLU A 131 -0.65 -0.41 9.98
CA GLU A 131 0.54 -1.11 10.50
C GLU A 131 0.85 -2.37 9.67
N GLN A 132 -0.18 -3.10 9.26
CA GLN A 132 -0.01 -4.23 8.35
C GLN A 132 0.49 -3.79 6.97
N PHE A 133 -0.11 -2.75 6.37
CA PHE A 133 0.36 -2.22 5.09
C PHE A 133 1.84 -1.78 5.15
N ILE A 134 2.25 -1.13 6.24
CA ILE A 134 3.65 -0.76 6.48
C ILE A 134 4.53 -1.99 6.54
N THR A 135 4.10 -3.04 7.26
CA THR A 135 4.86 -4.29 7.38
C THR A 135 5.06 -4.94 6.01
N GLU A 136 4.00 -5.04 5.20
CA GLU A 136 4.07 -5.62 3.85
C GLU A 136 4.96 -4.77 2.92
N ALA A 137 4.78 -3.45 2.92
CA ALA A 137 5.59 -2.54 2.11
C ALA A 137 7.07 -2.53 2.52
N ALA A 138 7.38 -2.66 3.82
CA ALA A 138 8.75 -2.73 4.32
C ALA A 138 9.46 -3.99 3.84
N VAL A 139 8.81 -5.15 3.90
CA VAL A 139 9.36 -6.41 3.40
C VAL A 139 9.55 -6.33 1.88
N ALA A 140 8.56 -5.81 1.16
CA ALA A 140 8.64 -5.66 -0.29
C ALA A 140 9.79 -4.73 -0.73
N ARG A 141 9.96 -3.60 -0.04
CA ARG A 141 11.05 -2.65 -0.30
C ARG A 141 12.42 -3.27 -0.08
N GLU A 142 12.59 -4.06 0.98
CA GLU A 142 13.85 -4.77 1.23
C GLU A 142 14.16 -5.79 0.13
N VAL A 143 13.16 -6.57 -0.31
CA VAL A 143 13.33 -7.51 -1.43
C VAL A 143 13.74 -6.78 -2.71
N ARG A 144 13.06 -5.67 -3.04
CA ARG A 144 13.41 -4.84 -4.21
C ARG A 144 14.83 -4.29 -4.10
N PHE A 145 15.24 -3.83 -2.92
CA PHE A 145 16.60 -3.36 -2.69
C PHE A 145 17.62 -4.47 -2.97
N GLN A 146 17.38 -5.69 -2.49
CA GLN A 146 18.25 -6.85 -2.73
C GLN A 146 18.32 -7.22 -4.22
N GLU A 147 17.20 -7.24 -4.93
CA GLU A 147 17.14 -7.50 -6.38
C GLU A 147 17.98 -6.49 -7.18
N LEU A 148 17.91 -5.21 -6.81
CA LEU A 148 18.68 -4.15 -7.45
C LEU A 148 20.18 -4.30 -7.19
N GLN A 149 20.59 -4.67 -5.97
CA GLN A 149 22.00 -4.94 -5.67
C GLN A 149 22.51 -6.16 -6.45
N ALA A 150 21.75 -7.25 -6.46
CA ALA A 150 22.11 -8.45 -7.22
C ALA A 150 22.25 -8.17 -8.72
N SER A 151 21.35 -7.35 -9.29
CA SER A 151 21.40 -6.94 -10.71
C SER A 151 22.64 -6.09 -11.01
N ARG A 152 23.01 -5.18 -10.10
CA ARG A 152 24.23 -4.36 -10.20
C ARG A 152 25.49 -5.20 -10.14
N GLU A 153 25.55 -6.17 -9.22
CA GLU A 153 26.68 -7.10 -9.08
C GLU A 153 26.81 -8.03 -10.31
N ALA A 154 25.69 -8.44 -10.89
CA ALA A 154 25.65 -9.24 -12.12
C ALA A 154 26.01 -8.45 -13.40
N GLY A 155 26.24 -7.13 -13.30
CA GLY A 155 26.53 -6.29 -14.47
C GLY A 155 25.34 -6.10 -15.42
N VAL A 156 24.13 -6.42 -14.97
CA VAL A 156 22.90 -6.23 -15.75
C VAL A 156 22.42 -4.80 -15.53
N THR A 157 22.60 -3.95 -16.53
CA THR A 157 22.05 -2.58 -16.52
C THR A 157 20.61 -2.66 -17.01
N PHE A 158 19.63 -2.48 -16.12
CA PHE A 158 18.27 -2.17 -16.56
C PHE A 158 18.26 -0.72 -17.05
N LEU A 159 17.99 -0.55 -18.34
CA LEU A 159 17.65 0.76 -18.90
C LEU A 159 16.25 1.08 -18.41
N CYS A 160 16.16 2.03 -17.46
CA CYS A 160 14.91 2.74 -17.19
C CYS A 160 14.41 3.41 -18.47
#